data_AF-A0A7Y7WR53-F1
#
_entry.id   AF-A0A7Y7WR53-F1
#
_cell.length_a   1.000
_cell.length_b   1.000
_cell.length_c   1.000
_cell.angle_alpha   90.00
_cell.angle_beta   90.00
_cell.angle_gamma   90.00
#
_symmetry.space_group_name_H-M   'P 1'
#
loop_
_entity.id
_entity.type
_entity.pdbx_description
1 polymer ?
#
loop_
_entity_poly.entity_id
_entity_poly.type
_entity_poly.pdbx_seq_one_letter_code
_entity_poly.pdbx_strand_id
1 'polypeptide(L)'
;MPRTFARKQHGFSLIECLIALLIMTVGLLGNAALQAKLSNESAKSDDRVKATNLAKVLYGQMVSDASNLANYAYPGAGTTSSAAAWAVEVKKLPGAIDPTVSVAADGTCLITIQWQMPQDNVVNTYSVPFQVDKTL
;
A
#
# COMPACT_ATOMS: atom_id res chain seq x y z
N MET A 1 60.49 -14.80 40.52
CA MET A 1 59.35 -15.68 40.86
C MET A 1 58.05 -14.97 40.48
N PRO A 2 57.26 -15.44 39.50
CA PRO A 2 55.99 -14.82 39.16
C PRO A 2 54.88 -15.35 40.07
N ARG A 3 54.11 -14.46 40.71
CA ARG A 3 52.94 -14.82 41.50
C ARG A 3 51.72 -14.76 40.57
N THR A 4 51.24 -15.92 40.13
CA THR A 4 49.98 -16.02 39.39
C THR A 4 48.82 -15.82 40.36
N PHE A 5 48.10 -14.71 40.22
CA PHE A 5 46.86 -14.50 40.94
C PHE A 5 45.80 -15.48 40.42
N ALA A 6 45.31 -16.36 41.28
CA ALA A 6 44.19 -17.24 40.95
C ALA A 6 42.92 -16.38 40.76
N ARG A 7 42.44 -16.30 39.52
CA ARG A 7 41.18 -15.61 39.19
C ARG A 7 40.04 -16.40 39.83
N LYS A 8 39.32 -15.81 40.80
CA LYS A 8 38.12 -16.43 41.38
C LYS A 8 37.07 -16.59 40.27
N GLN A 9 36.81 -17.83 39.88
CA GLN A 9 35.72 -18.18 38.98
C GLN A 9 34.40 -17.96 39.74
N HIS A 10 33.67 -16.91 39.37
CA HIS A 10 32.31 -16.71 39.87
C HIS A 10 31.41 -17.61 39.02
N GLY A 11 30.87 -18.66 39.64
CA GLY A 11 29.96 -19.59 38.99
C GLY A 11 28.66 -18.89 38.60
N PHE A 12 28.11 -19.29 37.45
CA PHE A 12 26.83 -18.81 36.96
C PHE A 12 25.73 -19.26 37.94
N SER A 13 24.98 -18.32 38.52
CA SER A 13 23.89 -18.67 39.42
C SER A 13 22.68 -19.15 38.61
N LEU A 14 21.96 -20.16 39.10
CA LEU A 14 20.76 -20.69 38.43
C LEU A 14 19.69 -19.59 38.26
N ILE A 15 19.62 -18.65 39.20
CA ILE A 15 18.71 -17.51 39.13
C ILE A 15 19.11 -16.52 38.02
N GLU A 16 20.40 -16.40 37.71
CA GLU A 16 20.91 -15.52 36.66
C GLU A 16 20.58 -16.08 35.27
N CYS A 17 20.68 -17.41 35.09
CA CYS A 17 20.17 -18.08 33.89
C CYS A 17 18.67 -17.86 33.69
N LEU A 18 17.87 -18.02 34.75
CA LEU A 18 16.42 -17.84 34.69
C LEU A 18 16.03 -16.40 34.32
N ILE A 19 16.69 -15.41 34.93
CA ILE A 19 16.45 -14.00 34.61
C ILE A 19 16.88 -13.69 33.17
N ALA A 20 18.04 -14.20 32.72
CA ALA A 20 18.49 -14.01 31.35
C ALA A 20 17.52 -14.63 30.33
N LEU A 21 17.04 -15.85 30.58
CA LEU A 21 16.04 -16.51 29.74
C LEU A 21 14.69 -15.79 29.76
N LEU A 22 14.25 -15.26 30.90
CA LEU A 22 13.04 -14.46 31.01
C LEU A 22 13.14 -13.20 30.14
N ILE A 23 14.23 -12.43 30.27
CA ILE A 23 14.44 -11.22 29.49
C ILE A 23 14.54 -11.56 27.99
N MET A 24 15.27 -12.62 27.65
CA MET A 24 15.43 -13.10 26.27
C MET A 24 14.10 -13.47 25.63
N THR A 25 13.27 -14.26 26.33
CA THR A 25 11.96 -14.68 25.81
C THR A 25 11.04 -13.49 25.63
N VAL A 26 10.95 -12.57 26.60
CA VAL A 26 10.19 -11.32 26.47
C VAL A 26 10.67 -10.50 25.27
N GLY A 27 11.98 -10.37 25.08
CA GLY A 27 12.58 -9.68 23.94
C GLY A 27 12.21 -10.31 22.59
N LEU A 28 12.26 -11.65 22.49
CA LEU A 28 11.91 -12.38 21.26
C LEU A 28 10.42 -12.26 20.93
N LEU A 29 9.53 -12.36 21.93
CA LEU A 29 8.09 -12.13 21.78
C LEU A 29 7.79 -10.70 21.33
N GLY A 30 8.45 -9.71 21.93
CA GLY A 30 8.34 -8.31 21.53
C GLY A 30 8.75 -8.07 20.08
N ASN A 31 9.88 -8.65 19.65
CA ASN A 31 10.36 -8.56 18.28
C ASN A 31 9.42 -9.26 17.29
N ALA A 32 8.87 -10.43 17.62
CA ALA A 32 7.91 -11.13 16.78
C ALA A 32 6.62 -10.30 16.58
N ALA A 33 6.11 -9.69 17.65
CA ALA A 33 4.94 -8.81 17.58
C ALA A 33 5.22 -7.57 16.71
N LEU A 34 6.40 -6.97 16.82
CA LEU A 34 6.79 -5.83 15.97
C LEU A 34 6.90 -6.25 14.50
N GLN A 35 7.56 -7.38 14.20
CA GLN A 35 7.70 -7.90 12.84
C GLN A 35 6.33 -8.15 12.20
N ALA A 36 5.37 -8.71 12.95
CA ALA A 36 4.01 -8.88 12.46
C ALA A 36 3.34 -7.55 12.12
N LYS A 37 3.49 -6.51 12.96
CA LYS A 37 2.95 -5.18 12.69
C LYS A 37 3.60 -4.54 11.46
N LEU A 38 4.92 -4.62 11.33
CA LEU A 38 5.66 -4.09 10.19
C LEU A 38 5.25 -4.76 8.88
N SER A 39 5.05 -6.08 8.89
CA SER A 39 4.57 -6.83 7.72
C SER A 39 3.20 -6.33 7.25
N ASN A 40 2.26 -6.17 8.18
CA ASN A 40 0.93 -5.64 7.85
C ASN A 40 1.02 -4.20 7.31
N GLU A 41 1.80 -3.33 7.94
CA GLU A 41 1.96 -1.94 7.49
C GLU A 41 2.64 -1.84 6.12
N SER A 42 3.59 -2.72 5.83
CA SER A 42 4.25 -2.81 4.52
C SER A 42 3.24 -3.20 3.44
N ALA A 43 2.39 -4.19 3.70
CA ALA A 43 1.31 -4.58 2.81
C ALA A 43 0.33 -3.41 2.57
N LYS A 44 0.00 -2.63 3.61
CA LYS A 44 -0.84 -1.43 3.47
C LYS A 44 -0.23 -0.41 2.52
N SER A 45 1.07 -0.17 2.64
CA SER A 45 1.80 0.76 1.79
C SER A 45 1.85 0.28 0.34
N ASP A 46 2.10 -1.01 0.12
CA ASP A 46 2.18 -1.60 -1.21
C ASP A 46 0.86 -1.46 -1.99
N ASP A 47 -0.27 -1.68 -1.34
CA ASP A 47 -1.58 -1.53 -1.99
C ASP A 47 -1.88 -0.08 -2.36
N ARG A 48 -1.49 0.88 -1.50
CA ARG A 48 -1.57 2.32 -1.82
C ARG A 48 -0.69 2.68 -3.03
N VAL A 49 0.50 2.10 -3.11
CA VAL A 49 1.41 2.30 -4.25
C VAL A 49 0.80 1.73 -5.53
N LYS A 50 0.23 0.52 -5.49
CA LYS A 50 -0.47 -0.09 -6.63
C LYS A 50 -1.62 0.78 -7.12
N ALA A 51 -2.50 1.24 -6.22
CA ALA A 51 -3.61 2.12 -6.57
C ALA A 51 -3.13 3.42 -7.24
N THR A 52 -2.09 4.05 -6.67
CA THR A 52 -1.48 5.27 -7.22
C THR A 52 -0.87 5.01 -8.60
N ASN A 53 -0.21 3.86 -8.80
CA ASN A 53 0.38 3.49 -10.08
C ASN A 53 -0.71 3.29 -11.15
N LEU A 54 -1.80 2.58 -10.82
CA LEU A 54 -2.94 2.41 -11.72
C LEU A 54 -3.55 3.75 -12.14
N ALA A 55 -3.67 4.71 -11.22
CA ALA A 55 -4.12 6.06 -11.56
C ALA A 55 -3.16 6.76 -12.54
N LYS A 56 -1.84 6.64 -12.32
CA LYS A 56 -0.82 7.22 -13.21
C LYS A 56 -0.83 6.61 -14.60
N VAL A 57 -1.04 5.30 -14.71
CA VAL A 57 -1.15 4.62 -16.00
C VAL A 57 -2.35 5.15 -16.79
N LEU A 58 -3.53 5.24 -16.16
CA LEU A 58 -4.71 5.80 -16.82
C LEU A 58 -4.51 7.27 -17.19
N TYR A 59 -3.92 8.07 -16.31
CA TYR A 59 -3.55 9.45 -16.61
C TYR A 59 -2.66 9.54 -17.86
N GLY A 60 -1.62 8.72 -17.96
CA GLY A 60 -0.74 8.70 -19.13
C GLY A 60 -1.48 8.35 -20.42
N GLN A 61 -2.41 7.39 -20.37
CA GLN A 61 -3.28 7.04 -21.50
C GLN A 61 -4.15 8.23 -21.92
N MET A 62 -4.80 8.89 -20.95
CA MET A 62 -5.66 10.05 -21.20
C MET A 62 -4.91 11.25 -21.80
N VAL A 63 -3.68 11.50 -21.34
CA VAL A 63 -2.83 12.56 -21.92
C VAL A 63 -2.37 12.20 -23.34
N SER A 64 -2.03 10.93 -23.59
CA SER A 64 -1.62 10.49 -24.94
C SER A 64 -2.77 10.50 -25.96
N ASP A 65 -4.01 10.46 -25.49
CA ASP A 65 -5.24 10.40 -26.28
C ASP A 65 -6.19 11.56 -25.90
N ALA A 66 -5.62 12.75 -25.73
CA ALA A 66 -6.32 13.95 -25.24
C ALA A 66 -7.52 14.36 -26.12
N SER A 67 -7.50 14.00 -27.42
CA SER A 67 -8.60 14.27 -28.35
C SER A 67 -9.84 13.40 -28.09
N ASN A 68 -9.70 12.24 -27.44
CA ASN A 68 -10.77 11.29 -27.16
C ASN A 68 -11.11 11.15 -25.67
N LEU A 69 -10.81 12.17 -24.85
CA LEU A 69 -11.04 12.14 -23.39
C LEU A 69 -12.46 11.71 -22.99
N ALA A 70 -13.48 12.10 -23.76
CA ALA A 70 -14.87 11.71 -23.49
C ALA A 70 -15.08 10.17 -23.45
N ASN A 71 -14.26 9.40 -24.16
CA ASN A 71 -14.34 7.94 -24.20
C ASN A 71 -13.75 7.27 -22.93
N TYR A 72 -13.03 8.01 -22.09
CA TYR A 72 -12.44 7.50 -20.85
C TYR A 72 -13.38 7.58 -19.65
N ALA A 73 -14.56 8.19 -19.78
CA ALA A 73 -15.56 8.19 -18.71
C ALA A 73 -15.96 6.74 -18.34
N TYR A 74 -16.00 6.44 -17.04
CA TYR A 74 -16.30 5.12 -16.51
C TYR A 74 -17.10 5.21 -15.20
N PRO A 75 -18.14 4.39 -15.00
CA PRO A 75 -18.73 3.46 -15.97
C PRO A 75 -19.35 4.21 -17.15
N GLY A 76 -19.05 3.76 -18.38
CA GLY A 76 -19.49 4.44 -19.60
C GLY A 76 -21.02 4.49 -19.73
N ALA A 77 -21.55 5.48 -20.43
CA ALA A 77 -22.98 5.66 -20.67
C ALA A 77 -23.55 4.65 -21.71
N GLY A 78 -23.28 3.35 -21.52
CA GLY A 78 -23.74 2.27 -22.39
C GLY A 78 -22.81 1.91 -23.56
N THR A 79 -21.69 2.62 -23.73
CA THR A 79 -20.64 2.30 -24.71
C THR A 79 -19.39 1.73 -24.04
N THR A 80 -18.54 1.04 -24.81
CA THR A 80 -17.25 0.53 -24.32
C THR A 80 -16.30 1.70 -24.02
N SER A 81 -16.05 1.92 -22.73
CA SER A 81 -15.09 2.93 -22.27
C SER A 81 -13.65 2.50 -22.54
N SER A 82 -12.78 3.43 -22.95
CA SER A 82 -11.33 3.20 -23.07
C SER A 82 -10.69 2.85 -21.73
N ALA A 83 -11.32 3.24 -20.61
CA ALA A 83 -10.89 2.89 -19.26
C ALA A 83 -11.38 1.49 -18.80
N ALA A 84 -12.11 0.73 -19.62
CA ALA A 84 -12.68 -0.57 -19.20
C ALA A 84 -11.60 -1.61 -18.82
N ALA A 85 -10.51 -1.69 -19.59
CA ALA A 85 -9.39 -2.59 -19.27
C ALA A 85 -8.69 -2.17 -17.96
N TRP A 86 -8.50 -0.87 -17.76
CA TRP A 86 -7.97 -0.32 -16.51
C TRP A 86 -8.88 -0.63 -15.32
N ALA A 87 -10.19 -0.54 -15.48
CA ALA A 87 -11.14 -0.83 -14.41
C ALA A 87 -11.08 -2.31 -13.97
N VAL A 88 -10.80 -3.23 -14.90
CA VAL A 88 -10.54 -4.65 -14.56
C VAL A 88 -9.28 -4.79 -13.70
N GLU A 89 -8.22 -4.05 -13.99
CA GLU A 89 -7.00 -4.07 -13.18
C GLU A 89 -7.22 -3.47 -11.78
N VAL A 90 -8.02 -2.40 -11.67
CA VAL A 90 -8.39 -1.83 -10.36
C VAL A 90 -9.17 -2.83 -9.51
N LYS A 91 -10.04 -3.63 -10.13
CA LYS A 91 -10.81 -4.70 -9.45
C LYS A 91 -9.94 -5.84 -8.89
N LYS A 92 -8.65 -5.92 -9.28
CA LYS A 92 -7.71 -6.88 -8.69
C LYS A 92 -7.15 -6.40 -7.34
N LEU A 93 -7.36 -5.14 -6.96
CA LEU A 93 -6.99 -4.66 -5.62
C LEU A 93 -7.86 -5.37 -4.56
N PRO A 94 -7.30 -5.70 -3.38
CA PRO A 94 -8.09 -6.24 -2.29
C PRO A 94 -9.24 -5.29 -1.90
N GLY A 95 -10.45 -5.83 -1.80
CA GLY A 95 -11.66 -5.07 -1.44
C GLY A 95 -11.94 -3.88 -2.35
N ALA A 96 -11.57 -3.97 -3.64
CA ALA A 96 -11.83 -2.93 -4.61
C ALA A 96 -13.34 -2.64 -4.70
N ILE A 97 -13.69 -1.35 -4.60
CA ILE A 97 -15.01 -0.84 -4.97
C ILE A 97 -14.92 -0.40 -6.43
N ASP A 98 -16.04 -0.44 -7.15
CA ASP A 98 -16.08 -0.06 -8.57
C ASP A 98 -15.44 1.33 -8.79
N PRO A 99 -14.38 1.43 -9.59
CA PRO A 99 -13.73 2.71 -9.85
C PRO A 99 -14.64 3.63 -10.66
N THR A 100 -14.42 4.93 -10.54
CA THR A 100 -15.15 5.93 -11.32
C THR A 100 -14.17 6.89 -11.99
N VAL A 101 -14.42 7.20 -13.25
CA VAL A 101 -13.70 8.20 -14.02
C VAL A 101 -14.73 9.17 -14.58
N SER A 102 -14.69 10.42 -14.15
CA SER A 102 -15.53 11.48 -14.72
C SER A 102 -14.69 12.43 -15.55
N VAL A 103 -15.23 12.83 -16.70
CA VAL A 103 -14.61 13.76 -17.64
C VAL A 103 -15.58 14.90 -17.86
N ALA A 104 -15.22 16.10 -17.40
CA ALA A 104 -16.02 17.29 -17.56
C ALA A 104 -15.77 17.96 -18.91
N ALA A 105 -16.73 18.79 -19.35
CA ALA A 105 -16.69 19.46 -20.65
C ALA A 105 -15.48 20.41 -20.81
N ASP A 106 -14.99 20.95 -19.70
CA ASP A 106 -13.81 21.82 -19.61
C ASP A 106 -12.48 21.08 -19.76
N GLY A 107 -12.47 19.73 -19.79
CA GLY A 107 -11.25 18.92 -19.83
C GLY A 107 -10.78 18.43 -18.46
N THR A 108 -11.49 18.77 -17.38
CA THR A 108 -11.21 18.23 -16.04
C THR A 108 -11.54 16.75 -16.01
N CYS A 109 -10.56 15.94 -15.65
CA CYS A 109 -10.73 14.52 -15.45
C CYS A 109 -10.52 14.20 -13.97
N LEU A 110 -11.45 13.43 -13.39
CA LEU A 110 -11.37 12.97 -12.01
C LEU A 110 -11.34 11.44 -12.02
N ILE A 111 -10.21 10.88 -11.61
CA ILE A 111 -10.07 9.44 -11.38
C ILE A 111 -10.27 9.18 -9.89
N THR A 112 -11.23 8.31 -9.57
CA THR A 112 -11.51 7.85 -8.20
C THR A 112 -11.28 6.34 -8.13
N ILE A 113 -10.36 5.94 -7.26
CA ILE A 113 -10.05 4.55 -6.94
C ILE A 113 -10.34 4.35 -5.46
N GLN A 114 -11.11 3.31 -5.15
CA GLN A 114 -11.47 2.95 -3.78
C GLN A 114 -11.14 1.48 -3.53
N TRP A 115 -10.46 1.20 -2.43
CA TRP A 115 -10.08 -0.16 -2.03
C TRP A 115 -10.17 -0.35 -0.52
N GLN A 116 -10.36 -1.58 -0.10
CA GLN A 116 -10.51 -1.95 1.29
C GLN A 116 -9.62 -3.14 1.62
N MET A 117 -8.78 -3.01 2.64
CA MET A 117 -7.91 -4.10 3.04
C MET A 117 -8.72 -5.17 3.76
N PRO A 118 -8.46 -6.48 3.55
CA PRO A 118 -9.20 -7.55 4.23
C PRO A 118 -9.13 -7.47 5.77
N GLN A 119 -8.07 -6.86 6.30
CA GLN A 119 -7.82 -6.72 7.73
C GLN A 119 -8.35 -5.41 8.32
N ASP A 120 -8.79 -4.47 7.47
CA ASP A 120 -9.17 -3.11 7.88
C ASP A 120 -10.54 -2.78 7.27
N ASN A 121 -11.54 -2.54 8.11
CA ASN A 121 -12.91 -2.27 7.65
C ASN A 121 -13.09 -0.82 7.15
N VAL A 122 -11.98 -0.17 6.80
CA VAL A 122 -11.89 1.22 6.37
C VAL A 122 -11.67 1.26 4.86
N VAL A 123 -12.53 2.01 4.16
CA VAL A 123 -12.41 2.26 2.73
C VAL A 123 -11.35 3.34 2.49
N ASN A 124 -10.26 2.97 1.82
CA ASN A 124 -9.25 3.91 1.36
C ASN A 124 -9.68 4.49 0.01
N THR A 125 -9.63 5.82 -0.11
CA THR A 125 -10.01 6.53 -1.34
C THR A 125 -8.81 7.31 -1.86
N TYR A 126 -8.49 7.12 -3.14
CA TYR A 126 -7.56 7.96 -3.88
C TYR A 126 -8.33 8.68 -5.00
N SER A 127 -8.39 10.01 -4.91
CA SER A 127 -9.02 10.87 -5.91
C SER A 127 -8.09 12.01 -6.25
N VAL A 128 -7.75 12.16 -7.54
CA VAL A 128 -6.94 13.28 -8.02
C VAL A 128 -7.65 13.93 -9.21
N PRO A 129 -8.05 15.21 -9.09
CA PRO A 129 -8.48 15.98 -10.25
C PRO A 129 -7.25 16.39 -11.06
N PHE A 130 -7.31 16.24 -12.38
CA PHE A 130 -6.30 16.76 -13.29
C PHE A 130 -6.96 17.38 -14.51
N GLN A 131 -6.33 18.42 -15.04
CA GLN A 131 -6.71 19.04 -16.30
C GLN A 131 -5.89 18.42 -17.42
N VAL A 132 -6.52 18.03 -18.51
CA VAL A 132 -5.83 17.67 -19.75
C VAL A 132 -6.13 18.77 -20.77
N ASP A 133 -5.08 19.41 -21.27
CA ASP A 133 -5.21 20.42 -22.31
C ASP A 133 -5.62 19.76 -23.64
N LYS A 134 -6.64 20.28 -24.29
CA LYS A 134 -7.22 19.73 -25.53
C LYS A 134 -6.50 20.21 -26.80
N THR A 135 -5.48 21.07 -26.69
CA THR A 135 -4.88 21.77 -27.85
C THR A 135 -3.58 21.15 -28.39
N LEU A 136 -3.36 19.84 -28.25
CA LEU A 136 -2.24 19.13 -28.90
C LEU A 136 -2.72 18.32 -30.10
#